data_AF-A0AAD7MSJ1-F1
#
_entry.id   AF-A0AAD7MSJ1-F1
#
_cell.length_a   1.000
_cell.length_b   1.000
_cell.length_c   1.000
_cell.angle_alpha   90.00
_cell.angle_beta   90.00
_cell.angle_gamma   90.00
#
_symmetry.space_group_name_H-M   'P 1'
#
loop_
_entity.id
_entity.type
_entity.pdbx_description
1 polymer ?
#
loop_
_entity_poly.entity_id
_entity_poly.type
_entity_poly.pdbx_seq_one_letter_code
_entity_poly.pdbx_strand_id
1 'polypeptide(L)'
;MGDSLFDDSWTRMHATGAGEPFHAYPHWHLAQDEAHVIIKGKVQLIQNGVVRIVSLKDGTVITRQGVVHSIKSFPGEEAIVEETTMPIGTMEQKVLFFRNMLAPGMHQSFVGLMQVFYYRDAYPALPTRIRWLEWLLVVVVGEWVAQLLGYRIPDKHLRFKTVPSA
;
A
#
# COMPACT_ATOMS: atom_id res chain seq x y z
N MET A 1 23.27 16.07 -10.12
CA MET A 1 22.13 15.41 -10.79
C MET A 1 22.05 14.02 -10.19
N GLY A 2 21.12 13.80 -9.28
CA GLY A 2 20.96 12.52 -8.58
C GLY A 2 20.01 11.67 -9.39
N ASP A 3 20.57 10.84 -10.26
CA ASP A 3 19.79 9.85 -10.99
C ASP A 3 19.20 8.88 -9.97
N SER A 4 17.88 8.72 -10.03
CA SER A 4 17.17 7.64 -9.34
C SER A 4 17.90 6.34 -9.64
N LEU A 5 18.40 5.65 -8.62
CA LEU A 5 19.08 4.36 -8.76
C LEU A 5 18.13 3.25 -9.26
N PHE A 6 16.86 3.55 -9.47
CA PHE A 6 15.83 2.60 -9.88
C PHE A 6 14.90 3.19 -10.95
N ASP A 7 14.61 2.35 -11.96
CA ASP A 7 13.64 2.51 -13.06
C ASP A 7 12.24 2.92 -12.54
N ASP A 8 11.38 3.46 -13.42
CA ASP A 8 10.06 4.04 -13.18
C ASP A 8 9.08 3.16 -12.36
N SER A 9 9.43 1.91 -12.05
CA SER A 9 8.66 0.93 -11.25
C SER A 9 8.49 1.22 -9.75
N TRP A 10 9.04 2.33 -9.24
CA TRP A 10 8.99 2.69 -7.82
C TRP A 10 8.06 3.88 -7.57
N THR A 11 7.19 3.76 -6.57
CA THR A 11 6.39 4.90 -6.11
C THR A 11 7.11 5.63 -4.99
N ARG A 12 7.26 6.94 -5.13
CA ARG A 12 7.90 7.81 -4.13
C ARG A 12 6.85 8.53 -3.29
N MET A 13 7.00 8.41 -1.98
CA MET A 13 6.22 9.12 -0.97
C MET A 13 7.13 10.11 -0.25
N HIS A 14 6.68 11.36 -0.14
CA HIS A 14 7.41 12.44 0.52
C HIS A 14 6.59 12.98 1.68
N ALA A 15 6.97 12.60 2.90
CA ALA A 15 6.52 13.27 4.11
C ALA A 15 7.40 14.50 4.31
N THR A 16 6.83 15.69 4.17
CA THR A 16 7.59 16.95 4.25
C THR A 16 7.98 17.32 5.69
N GLY A 17 7.42 16.63 6.69
CA GLY A 17 7.51 16.99 8.11
C GLY A 17 6.51 18.07 8.53
N ALA A 18 5.85 18.72 7.58
CA ALA A 18 4.75 19.65 7.84
C ALA A 18 3.39 18.94 7.70
N GLY A 19 2.52 19.08 8.70
CA GLY A 19 1.20 18.44 8.72
C GLY A 19 1.22 17.04 9.32
N GLU A 20 0.22 16.24 8.95
CA GLU A 20 0.08 14.87 9.46
C GLU A 20 1.18 13.96 8.90
N PRO A 21 1.73 13.06 9.74
CA PRO A 21 2.71 12.09 9.26
C PRO A 21 2.07 11.16 8.22
N PHE A 22 2.86 10.80 7.21
CA PHE A 22 2.50 9.71 6.32
C PHE A 22 2.33 8.43 7.16
N HIS A 23 1.23 7.72 6.92
CA HIS A 23 0.93 6.48 7.62
C HIS A 23 0.16 5.52 6.71
N ALA A 24 0.84 4.47 6.25
CA ALA A 24 0.16 3.30 5.73
C ALA A 24 -0.22 2.41 6.92
N TYR A 25 -1.53 2.33 7.18
CA TYR A 25 -2.08 1.55 8.30
C TYR A 25 -1.76 0.05 8.17
N PRO A 26 -1.83 -0.73 9.26
CA PRO A 26 -1.58 -2.16 9.23
C PRO A 26 -2.36 -2.90 8.14
N HIS A 27 -1.64 -3.53 7.22
CA HIS A 27 -2.19 -4.31 6.13
C HIS A 27 -1.24 -5.44 5.72
N TRP A 28 -1.69 -6.30 4.81
CA TRP A 28 -0.87 -7.35 4.21
C TRP A 28 -1.27 -7.55 2.74
N HIS A 29 -0.38 -8.20 2.00
CA HIS A 29 -0.59 -8.59 0.60
C HIS A 29 -0.62 -10.11 0.48
N LEU A 30 -1.51 -10.66 -0.35
CA LEU A 30 -1.66 -12.11 -0.50
C LEU A 30 -0.60 -12.69 -1.44
N ALA A 31 -0.33 -11.99 -2.54
CA ALA A 31 0.47 -12.48 -3.66
C ALA A 31 1.72 -11.63 -3.94
N GLN A 32 1.96 -10.57 -3.17
CA GLN A 32 3.05 -9.63 -3.42
C GLN A 32 3.94 -9.49 -2.18
N ASP A 33 5.26 -9.59 -2.40
CA ASP A 33 6.23 -9.00 -1.48
C ASP A 33 6.23 -7.48 -1.70
N GLU A 34 6.61 -6.70 -0.70
CA GLU A 34 6.75 -5.25 -0.81
C GLU A 34 8.14 -4.81 -0.39
N ALA A 35 8.81 -4.03 -1.25
CA ALA A 35 10.13 -3.51 -1.00
C ALA A 35 10.06 -2.01 -0.73
N HIS A 36 10.75 -1.58 0.33
CA HIS A 36 10.90 -0.18 0.71
C HIS A 36 12.36 0.23 0.70
N VAL A 37 12.65 1.42 0.18
CA VAL A 37 13.96 2.07 0.27
C VAL A 37 13.77 3.46 0.86
N ILE A 38 14.53 3.78 1.91
CA ILE A 38 14.51 5.11 2.50
C ILE A 38 15.56 5.97 1.82
N ILE A 39 15.13 7.03 1.14
CA ILE A 39 16.02 7.95 0.43
C ILE A 39 16.47 9.09 1.33
N LYS A 40 15.59 9.54 2.25
CA LYS A 40 15.87 10.62 3.20
C LYS A 40 15.14 10.39 4.52
N GLY A 41 15.78 10.75 5.62
CA GLY A 41 15.20 10.68 6.96
C GLY A 41 15.14 9.25 7.49
N LYS A 42 14.07 8.96 8.23
CA LYS A 42 13.79 7.65 8.82
C LYS A 42 12.28 7.45 8.94
N VAL A 43 11.87 6.20 8.99
CA VAL A 43 10.47 5.81 9.21
C VAL A 43 10.38 4.72 10.26
N GLN A 44 9.24 4.62 10.92
CA GLN A 44 8.88 3.47 11.70
C GLN A 44 8.24 2.43 10.76
N LEU A 45 8.86 1.25 10.68
CA LEU A 45 8.31 0.08 10.01
C LEU A 45 7.93 -0.95 11.08
N ILE A 46 6.69 -1.43 11.05
CA ILE A 46 6.23 -2.52 11.89
C ILE A 46 6.00 -3.72 11.00
N GLN A 47 6.57 -4.88 11.32
CA GLN A 47 6.36 -6.15 10.61
C GLN A 47 6.04 -7.24 11.62
N ASN A 48 4.85 -7.85 11.54
CA ASN A 48 4.34 -8.83 12.51
C ASN A 48 4.46 -8.36 13.98
N GLY A 49 4.24 -7.06 14.22
CA GLY A 49 4.34 -6.45 15.55
C GLY A 49 5.76 -6.10 16.00
N VAL A 50 6.80 -6.46 15.23
CA VAL A 50 8.18 -6.03 15.50
C VAL A 50 8.36 -4.63 14.95
N VAL A 51 8.66 -3.68 15.85
CA VAL A 51 8.92 -2.28 15.51
C VAL A 51 10.39 -2.10 15.14
N ARG A 52 10.66 -1.46 14.00
CA ARG A 52 12.00 -1.06 13.56
C ARG A 52 11.99 0.38 13.09
N ILE A 53 13.09 1.08 13.34
CA ILE A 53 13.34 2.38 12.73
C ILE A 53 14.26 2.15 11.55
N VAL A 54 13.76 2.43 10.36
CA VAL A 54 14.46 2.19 9.09
C VAL A 54 14.92 3.52 8.53
N SER A 55 16.15 3.55 8.02
CA SER A 55 16.84 4.69 7.46
C SER A 55 17.57 4.32 6.18
N LEU A 56 18.23 5.29 5.54
CA LEU A 56 19.05 5.05 4.35
C LEU A 56 20.12 3.94 4.56
N LYS A 57 20.60 3.75 5.80
CA LYS A 57 21.66 2.77 6.13
C LYS A 57 21.20 1.32 6.03
N ASP A 58 19.89 1.09 6.08
CA ASP A 58 19.30 -0.25 6.10
C ASP A 58 19.10 -0.82 4.69
N GLY A 59 19.32 0.00 3.65
CA GLY A 59 19.15 -0.40 2.26
C GLY A 59 17.70 -0.73 1.92
N THR A 60 17.51 -1.75 1.08
CA THR A 60 16.18 -2.24 0.70
C THR A 60 15.61 -3.16 1.77
N VAL A 61 14.51 -2.75 2.39
CA VAL A 61 13.77 -3.57 3.35
C VAL A 61 12.60 -4.25 2.65
N ILE A 62 12.57 -5.58 2.73
CA ILE A 62 11.52 -6.39 2.10
C ILE A 62 10.54 -6.87 3.18
N THR A 63 9.26 -6.60 2.95
CA THR A 63 8.14 -7.27 3.60
C THR A 63 7.67 -8.41 2.73
N ARG A 64 7.65 -9.63 3.27
CA ARG A 64 7.18 -10.80 2.54
C ARG A 64 5.66 -10.84 2.45
N GLN A 65 5.12 -11.45 1.39
CA GLN A 65 3.70 -11.72 1.24
C GLN A 65 3.12 -12.38 2.51
N GLY A 66 1.91 -11.97 2.90
CA GLY A 66 1.22 -12.41 4.11
C GLY A 66 1.75 -11.81 5.42
N VAL A 67 2.86 -11.07 5.43
CA VAL A 67 3.33 -10.37 6.63
C VAL A 67 2.48 -9.12 6.84
N VAL A 68 1.88 -9.00 8.03
CA VAL A 68 1.19 -7.77 8.41
C VAL A 68 2.24 -6.70 8.68
N HIS A 69 2.09 -5.56 8.03
CA HIS A 69 3.03 -4.45 8.16
C HIS A 69 2.35 -3.08 8.11
N SER A 70 3.05 -2.09 8.65
CA SER A 70 2.66 -0.68 8.58
C SER A 70 3.91 0.18 8.52
N ILE A 71 3.85 1.29 7.80
CA ILE A 71 4.93 2.27 7.70
C ILE A 71 4.41 3.64 8.12
N LYS A 72 5.18 4.34 8.96
CA LYS A 72 4.82 5.64 9.49
C LYS A 72 6.01 6.60 9.52
N SER A 73 5.85 7.81 9.03
CA SER A 73 6.85 8.88 9.20
C SER A 73 6.77 9.49 10.60
N PHE A 74 7.84 10.15 11.04
CA PHE A 74 7.85 10.84 12.32
C PHE A 74 7.25 12.25 12.19
N PRO A 75 6.38 12.69 13.13
CA PRO A 75 5.85 14.06 13.13
C PRO A 75 6.99 15.09 13.18
N GLY A 76 6.91 16.14 12.36
CA GLY A 76 7.93 17.19 12.32
C GLY A 76 9.23 16.80 11.61
N GLU A 77 9.36 15.55 11.14
CA GLU A 77 10.55 15.07 10.44
C GLU A 77 10.25 14.81 8.96
N GLU A 78 11.15 15.28 8.08
CA GLU A 78 11.07 14.97 6.66
C GLU A 78 11.54 13.53 6.39
N ALA A 79 10.76 12.79 5.59
CA ALA A 79 11.12 11.46 5.12
C ALA A 79 10.74 11.28 3.63
N ILE A 80 11.64 10.67 2.87
CA ILE A 80 11.38 10.25 1.49
C ILE A 80 11.54 8.74 1.42
N VAL A 81 10.45 8.07 1.05
CA VAL A 81 10.36 6.61 0.94
C VAL A 81 10.02 6.24 -0.49
N GLU A 82 10.69 5.24 -1.01
CA GLU A 82 10.32 4.59 -2.26
C GLU A 82 9.79 3.20 -1.97
N GLU A 83 8.73 2.81 -2.66
CA GLU A 83 8.05 1.54 -2.46
C GLU A 83 7.71 0.88 -3.80
N THR A 84 7.96 -0.42 -3.92
CA THR A 84 7.52 -1.25 -5.03
C THR A 84 7.02 -2.60 -4.54
N THR A 85 6.22 -3.28 -5.34
CA THR A 85 5.64 -4.61 -5.03
C THR A 85 6.27 -5.65 -5.94
N MET A 86 6.60 -6.85 -5.44
CA MET A 86 7.20 -7.94 -6.22
C MET A 86 6.25 -9.15 -6.31
N PRO A 87 6.03 -9.76 -7.49
CA PRO A 87 6.64 -9.42 -8.77
C PRO A 87 6.23 -8.02 -9.23
N ILE A 88 7.20 -7.28 -9.77
CA ILE A 88 7.06 -5.87 -10.16
C ILE A 88 5.81 -5.73 -11.04
N GLY A 89 4.77 -5.08 -10.48
CA GLY A 89 3.63 -4.62 -11.25
C GLY A 89 4.05 -3.47 -12.15
N THR A 90 3.24 -3.10 -13.14
CA THR A 90 3.58 -1.89 -13.92
C THR A 90 3.45 -0.66 -13.02
N MET A 91 4.32 0.35 -13.22
CA MET A 91 4.22 1.62 -12.48
C MET A 91 2.83 2.23 -12.62
N GLU A 92 2.29 2.21 -13.84
CA GLU A 92 0.94 2.65 -14.14
C GLU A 92 -0.08 2.07 -13.16
N GLN A 93 0.03 0.77 -12.91
CA GLN A 93 -0.83 0.01 -12.01
C GLN A 93 -0.77 0.48 -10.55
N LYS A 94 0.42 0.82 -10.05
CA LYS A 94 0.62 1.34 -8.69
C LYS A 94 0.22 2.81 -8.59
N VAL A 95 0.50 3.61 -9.61
CA VAL A 95 0.00 4.99 -9.71
C VAL A 95 -1.53 5.01 -9.74
N LEU A 96 -2.16 4.10 -10.48
CA LEU A 96 -3.62 3.96 -10.54
C LEU A 96 -4.20 3.59 -9.18
N PHE A 97 -3.52 2.75 -8.39
CA PHE A 97 -3.93 2.46 -7.00
C PHE A 97 -3.98 3.74 -6.17
N PHE A 98 -2.87 4.48 -6.09
CA PHE A 98 -2.79 5.70 -5.28
C PHE A 98 -3.72 6.80 -5.79
N ARG A 99 -3.86 6.95 -7.11
CA ARG A 99 -4.79 7.90 -7.73
C ARG A 99 -6.24 7.62 -7.33
N ASN A 100 -6.66 6.35 -7.35
CA ASN A 100 -8.00 5.97 -6.92
C ASN A 100 -8.17 6.12 -5.40
N MET A 101 -7.20 5.68 -4.60
CA MET A 101 -7.26 5.74 -3.13
C MET A 101 -7.35 7.19 -2.63
N LEU A 102 -6.58 8.09 -3.25
CA LEU A 102 -6.50 9.51 -2.87
C LEU A 102 -7.49 10.40 -3.64
N ALA A 103 -8.35 9.83 -4.49
CA ALA A 103 -9.38 10.61 -5.17
C ALA A 103 -10.35 11.24 -4.16
N PRO A 104 -10.94 12.42 -4.48
CA PRO A 104 -11.89 13.09 -3.59
C PRO A 104 -13.03 12.15 -3.15
N GLY A 105 -13.27 12.05 -1.84
CA GLY A 105 -14.32 11.21 -1.25
C GLY A 105 -13.99 9.71 -1.15
N MET A 106 -12.92 9.21 -1.79
CA MET A 106 -12.61 7.78 -1.78
C MET A 106 -12.10 7.29 -0.43
N HIS A 107 -11.15 7.99 0.17
CA HIS A 107 -10.61 7.66 1.49
C HIS A 107 -11.64 7.81 2.63
N GLN A 108 -12.76 8.50 2.40
CA GLN A 108 -13.85 8.67 3.36
C GLN A 108 -14.93 7.59 3.21
N SER A 109 -14.96 6.90 2.07
CA SER A 109 -15.92 5.84 1.79
C SER A 109 -15.33 4.48 2.12
N PHE A 110 -15.87 3.83 3.16
CA PHE A 110 -15.47 2.47 3.51
C PHE A 110 -15.59 1.50 2.32
N VAL A 111 -16.76 1.48 1.66
CA VAL A 111 -17.02 0.60 0.49
C VAL A 111 -16.09 0.95 -0.66
N GLY A 112 -15.87 2.24 -0.90
CA GLY A 112 -14.98 2.71 -1.94
C GLY A 112 -13.53 2.30 -1.71
N LEU A 113 -13.04 2.43 -0.48
CA LEU A 113 -11.69 2.02 -0.11
C LEU A 113 -11.50 0.51 -0.25
N MET A 114 -12.48 -0.29 0.20
CA MET A 114 -12.45 -1.75 0.01
C MET A 114 -12.44 -2.13 -1.47
N GLN A 115 -13.12 -1.38 -2.34
CA GLN A 115 -13.09 -1.61 -3.78
C GLN A 115 -11.69 -1.35 -4.37
N VAL A 116 -11.00 -0.29 -3.95
CA VAL A 116 -9.63 -0.01 -4.38
C VAL A 116 -8.66 -1.10 -3.89
N PHE A 117 -8.83 -1.53 -2.64
CA PHE A 117 -8.05 -2.60 -2.02
C PHE A 117 -8.22 -3.94 -2.72
N TYR A 118 -9.45 -4.29 -3.09
CA TYR A 118 -9.74 -5.48 -3.88
C TYR A 118 -8.89 -5.53 -5.15
N TYR A 119 -8.82 -4.44 -5.92
CA TYR A 119 -8.06 -4.44 -7.16
C TYR A 119 -6.54 -4.55 -7.02
N ARG A 120 -5.98 -4.34 -5.82
CA ARG A 120 -4.54 -4.15 -5.61
C ARG A 120 -3.94 -4.98 -4.50
N ASP A 121 -4.61 -6.08 -4.16
CA ASP A 121 -4.07 -7.09 -3.25
C ASP A 121 -3.66 -6.51 -1.89
N ALA A 122 -4.44 -5.57 -1.35
CA ALA A 122 -4.18 -4.96 -0.04
C ALA A 122 -5.31 -5.31 0.93
N TYR A 123 -4.99 -5.93 2.06
CA TYR A 123 -5.97 -6.36 3.05
C TYR A 123 -5.71 -5.69 4.39
N PRO A 124 -6.66 -4.89 4.92
CA PRO A 124 -6.47 -4.25 6.22
C PRO A 124 -6.39 -5.31 7.31
N ALA A 125 -5.39 -5.20 8.18
CA ALA A 125 -5.24 -6.12 9.30
C ALA A 125 -6.24 -5.76 10.41
N LEU A 126 -7.10 -6.71 10.75
CA LEU A 126 -8.10 -6.58 11.81
C LEU A 126 -7.51 -7.02 13.16
N PRO A 127 -8.08 -6.57 14.29
CA PRO A 127 -7.59 -6.95 15.62
C PRO A 127 -7.55 -8.45 15.88
N THR A 128 -8.43 -9.23 15.22
CA THR A 128 -8.50 -10.69 15.35
C THR A 128 -7.36 -11.41 14.62
N ARG A 129 -6.69 -10.75 13.65
CA ARG A 129 -5.59 -11.29 12.83
C ARG A 129 -5.95 -12.57 12.06
N ILE A 130 -7.24 -12.78 11.77
CA ILE A 130 -7.74 -13.93 11.02
C ILE A 130 -7.74 -13.57 9.53
N ARG A 131 -6.64 -13.88 8.84
CA ARG A 131 -6.39 -13.44 7.45
C ARG A 131 -7.50 -13.77 6.46
N TRP A 132 -8.08 -14.96 6.52
CA TRP A 132 -9.14 -15.33 5.58
C TRP A 132 -10.41 -14.48 5.75
N LEU A 133 -10.69 -13.97 6.96
CA LEU A 133 -11.79 -13.02 7.20
C LEU A 133 -11.46 -11.63 6.67
N GLU A 134 -10.21 -11.19 6.81
CA GLU A 134 -9.74 -9.90 6.26
C GLU A 134 -9.78 -9.91 4.73
N TRP A 135 -9.34 -11.01 4.13
CA TRP A 135 -9.48 -11.27 2.70
C TRP A 135 -10.94 -11.28 2.26
N LEU A 136 -11.79 -12.04 2.96
CA LEU A 136 -13.21 -12.16 2.65
C LEU A 136 -13.93 -10.81 2.76
N LEU A 137 -13.57 -9.99 3.75
CA LEU A 137 -14.10 -8.64 3.92
C LEU A 137 -13.84 -7.79 2.67
N VAL A 138 -12.60 -7.75 2.21
CA VAL A 138 -12.21 -6.96 1.03
C VAL A 138 -12.90 -7.48 -0.23
N VAL A 139 -12.95 -8.80 -0.43
CA VAL A 139 -13.62 -9.38 -1.61
C VAL A 139 -15.12 -9.10 -1.59
N VAL A 140 -15.82 -9.43 -0.50
CA VAL A 140 -17.28 -9.24 -0.44
C VAL A 140 -17.65 -7.77 -0.51
N VAL A 141 -16.97 -6.89 0.25
CA VAL A 141 -17.34 -5.47 0.26
C VAL A 141 -16.86 -4.78 -1.01
N GLY A 142 -15.60 -4.99 -1.39
CA GLY A 142 -14.96 -4.27 -2.48
C GLY A 142 -15.42 -4.70 -3.88
N GLU A 143 -15.80 -5.96 -4.06
CA GLU A 143 -16.33 -6.44 -5.34
C GLU A 143 -17.86 -6.48 -5.34
N TRP A 144 -18.48 -7.21 -4.42
CA TRP A 144 -19.90 -7.53 -4.50
C TRP A 144 -20.78 -6.36 -4.02
N VAL A 145 -20.57 -5.90 -2.80
CA VAL A 145 -21.37 -4.79 -2.22
C VAL A 145 -21.14 -3.50 -3.01
N ALA A 146 -19.90 -3.19 -3.39
CA ALA A 146 -19.58 -2.03 -4.19
C ALA A 146 -20.35 -2.01 -5.52
N GLN A 147 -20.40 -3.14 -6.24
CA GLN A 147 -21.15 -3.24 -7.49
C GLN A 147 -22.67 -3.08 -7.28
N LEU A 148 -23.23 -3.73 -6.26
CA LEU A 148 -24.66 -3.63 -5.93
C LEU A 148 -25.08 -2.19 -5.59
N LEU A 149 -24.20 -1.44 -4.93
CA LEU A 149 -24.42 -0.03 -4.57
C LEU A 149 -24.00 0.95 -5.68
N GLY A 150 -23.56 0.47 -6.85
CA GLY A 150 -23.19 1.30 -7.99
C GLY A 150 -21.85 2.03 -7.85
N TYR A 151 -20.99 1.64 -6.90
CA TYR A 151 -19.65 2.21 -6.75
C TYR A 151 -18.79 1.89 -7.97
N ARG A 152 -18.07 2.92 -8.43
CA ARG A 152 -17.10 2.82 -9.53
C ARG A 152 -15.78 3.42 -9.06
N ILE A 153 -14.69 2.72 -9.37
CA ILE A 153 -13.35 3.29 -9.29
C ILE A 153 -13.25 4.52 -10.21
N PRO A 154 -12.76 5.66 -9.71
CA PRO A 154 -12.55 6.86 -10.51
C PRO A 154 -11.76 6.61 -11.80
N ASP A 155 -10.67 5.86 -11.72
CA ASP A 155 -9.86 5.46 -12.86
C ASP A 155 -10.07 3.97 -13.18
N LYS A 156 -10.84 3.72 -14.25
CA LYS A 156 -11.31 2.39 -14.68
C LYS A 156 -10.20 1.50 -15.25
N HIS A 157 -9.00 2.04 -15.45
CA HIS A 157 -7.84 1.26 -15.89
C HIS A 157 -7.25 0.42 -14.76
N LEU A 158 -7.62 0.69 -13.50
CA LEU A 158 -7.28 -0.17 -12.38
C LEU A 158 -8.00 -1.52 -12.54
N ARG A 159 -7.23 -2.60 -12.73
CA ARG A 159 -7.74 -3.96 -12.93
C ARG A 159 -7.18 -4.91 -11.88
N PHE A 160 -7.99 -5.91 -11.53
CA PHE A 160 -7.57 -6.99 -10.65
C PHE A 160 -6.50 -7.80 -11.38
N LYS A 161 -5.36 -8.04 -10.73
CA LYS A 161 -4.35 -8.94 -11.29
C LYS A 161 -4.85 -10.35 -11.04
N THR A 162 -5.36 -11.02 -12.07
CA THR A 162 -5.58 -12.46 -12.00
C THR A 162 -4.25 -13.12 -11.63
N VAL A 163 -4.23 -13.82 -10.50
CA VAL A 163 -3.13 -14.76 -10.22
C VAL A 163 -3.12 -15.72 -11.41
N PRO A 164 -1.99 -15.91 -12.11
CA PRO A 164 -1.91 -16.94 -13.13
C PRO A 164 -2.33 -18.26 -12.49
N SER A 165 -3.31 -18.94 -13.07
CA SER A 165 -3.60 -20.32 -12.70
C SER A 165 -2.30 -21.12 -12.83
N ALA A 166 -1.91 -21.77 -11.74
CA ALA A 166 -0.80 -22.72 -11.72
C ALA A 166 -0.97 -23.82 -12.77
#